data_AF-A0A507D7V0-F1
#
_entry.id   AF-A0A507D7V0-F1
#
_cell.length_a   1.000
_cell.length_b   1.000
_cell.length_c   1.000
_cell.angle_alpha   90.00
_cell.angle_beta   90.00
_cell.angle_gamma   90.00
#
_symmetry.space_group_name_H-M   'P 1'
#
loop_
_entity.id
_entity.type
_entity.pdbx_description
1 polymer ?
#
loop_
_entity_poly.entity_id
_entity_poly.type
_entity_poly.pdbx_seq_one_letter_code
_entity_poly.pdbx_strand_id
1 'polypeptide(L)'
;MLAKRALALGRMRSPPSAAGWRSTGGRRIAARDFAEPNNPGLADAVDAFEERLRADGGARVRRVRAVLVHVPAARVLAVTDGLKGLTLDQALAQLRWGGAPVGSVAGMVAGKLGEAVLVLGDAGWALRDTYVAHVVLSSSGAWLGAAHAETYVKGRGRYGATPHPLITNMEVVYQQRAAPFASRVADASEWIRERLRRQVKGPSAEELYVAMRDKRPVKSVYC
;
A
#
# COMPACT_ATOMS: atom_id res chain seq x y z
N MET A 1 -24.49 -45.53 39.43
CA MET A 1 -23.96 -44.32 40.09
C MET A 1 -22.63 -43.98 39.40
N LEU A 2 -22.58 -43.24 38.28
CA LEU A 2 -22.77 -41.79 38.09
C LEU A 2 -21.99 -40.91 39.08
N ALA A 3 -20.79 -40.45 38.68
CA ALA A 3 -20.20 -39.15 39.02
C ALA A 3 -18.99 -38.89 38.09
N LYS A 4 -19.20 -38.33 36.89
CA LYS A 4 -18.98 -36.90 36.57
C LYS A 4 -17.59 -36.37 37.00
N ARG A 5 -16.60 -36.47 36.11
CA ARG A 5 -15.44 -35.57 36.12
C ARG A 5 -15.79 -34.33 35.28
N ALA A 6 -15.93 -33.21 35.99
CA ALA A 6 -16.25 -31.91 35.42
C ALA A 6 -15.09 -31.39 34.55
N LEU A 7 -15.45 -30.96 33.34
CA LEU A 7 -14.64 -30.06 32.52
C LEU A 7 -14.35 -28.79 33.31
N ALA A 8 -13.10 -28.59 33.71
CA ALA A 8 -12.61 -27.27 34.08
C ALA A 8 -12.39 -26.48 32.77
N LEU A 9 -13.47 -25.81 32.31
CA LEU A 9 -13.39 -24.70 31.36
C LEU A 9 -12.61 -23.57 32.03
N GLY A 10 -11.28 -23.65 31.93
CA GLY A 10 -10.38 -22.55 32.21
C GLY A 10 -10.77 -21.40 31.27
N ARG A 11 -11.32 -20.34 31.87
CA ARG A 11 -11.68 -19.08 31.24
C ARG A 11 -10.67 -18.72 30.15
N MET A 12 -11.09 -18.81 28.88
CA MET A 12 -10.39 -18.15 27.78
C MET A 12 -10.35 -16.67 28.14
N ARG A 13 -9.18 -16.22 28.60
CA ARG A 13 -8.88 -14.79 28.60
C ARG A 13 -9.01 -14.36 27.15
N SER A 14 -9.94 -13.45 26.90
CA SER A 14 -10.07 -12.75 25.62
C SER A 14 -8.68 -12.39 25.10
N PRO A 15 -8.39 -12.54 23.79
CA PRO A 15 -7.13 -12.06 23.26
C PRO A 15 -6.99 -10.58 23.65
N PRO A 16 -5.79 -10.14 24.06
CA PRO A 16 -5.58 -8.74 24.37
C PRO A 16 -6.04 -7.91 23.17
N SER A 17 -7.06 -7.08 23.41
CA SER A 17 -7.52 -6.06 22.47
C SER A 17 -6.32 -5.32 21.94
N ALA A 18 -6.24 -5.17 20.61
CA ALA A 18 -5.21 -4.47 19.85
C ALA A 18 -4.42 -3.48 20.70
N ALA A 19 -3.37 -3.97 21.36
CA ALA A 19 -2.48 -3.14 22.13
C ALA A 19 -1.81 -2.24 21.10
N GLY A 20 -2.17 -0.95 21.13
CA GLY A 20 -1.76 0.02 20.14
C GLY A 20 -0.28 -0.12 19.81
N TRP A 21 0.00 -0.25 18.52
CA TRP A 21 1.34 -0.35 17.96
C TRP A 21 2.12 0.92 18.34
N ARG A 22 2.76 0.91 19.50
CA ARG A 22 3.71 1.94 19.90
C ARG A 22 5.07 1.50 19.38
N SER A 23 5.46 2.03 18.22
CA SER A 23 6.84 1.96 17.77
C SER A 23 7.73 2.68 18.78
N THR A 24 8.67 1.96 19.37
CA THR A 24 9.77 2.52 20.16
C THR A 24 10.66 3.32 19.21
N GLY A 25 10.50 4.65 19.25
CA GLY A 25 11.31 5.60 18.48
C GLY A 25 10.75 5.90 17.08
N GLY A 26 10.46 7.17 16.82
CA GLY A 26 10.02 7.67 15.52
C GLY A 26 8.51 7.90 15.44
N ARG A 27 8.14 9.12 15.02
CA ARG A 27 6.81 9.67 14.73
C ARG A 27 5.63 8.70 14.89
N ARG A 28 4.62 9.08 15.69
CA ARG A 28 3.30 8.42 15.72
C ARG A 28 2.88 8.11 14.28
N ILE A 29 2.89 6.84 13.91
CA ILE A 29 2.32 6.37 12.66
C ILE A 29 0.88 6.85 12.65
N ALA A 30 0.52 7.72 11.70
CA ALA A 30 -0.81 8.29 11.67
C ALA A 30 -1.81 7.14 11.46
N ALA A 31 -2.65 6.88 12.46
CA ALA A 31 -3.66 5.83 12.42
C ALA A 31 -4.58 5.92 11.18
N ARG A 32 -4.66 7.11 10.56
CA ARG A 32 -5.39 7.37 9.31
C ARG A 32 -4.93 6.51 8.12
N ASP A 33 -3.65 6.15 8.06
CA ASP A 33 -3.09 5.43 6.90
C ASP A 33 -3.21 3.90 7.06
N PHE A 34 -3.65 3.43 8.22
CA PHE A 34 -3.84 2.03 8.55
C PHE A 34 -5.33 1.73 8.74
N ALA A 35 -5.85 0.82 7.93
CA ALA A 35 -7.19 0.28 8.17
C ALA A 35 -7.09 -0.89 9.15
N GLU A 36 -7.73 -0.76 10.32
CA GLU A 36 -7.91 -1.91 11.22
C GLU A 36 -8.82 -2.95 10.56
N PRO A 37 -8.52 -4.26 10.71
CA PRO A 37 -9.41 -5.30 10.24
C PRO A 37 -10.73 -5.21 11.00
N ASN A 38 -11.84 -4.96 10.28
CA ASN A 38 -13.21 -4.80 10.79
C ASN A 38 -13.53 -3.47 11.48
N ASN A 39 -13.09 -2.33 10.93
CA ASN A 39 -13.58 -1.02 11.37
C ASN A 39 -14.95 -0.68 10.71
N PRO A 40 -16.07 -0.67 11.46
CA PRO A 40 -17.41 -0.46 10.91
C PRO A 40 -17.66 0.96 10.36
N GLY A 41 -16.81 1.95 10.70
CA GLY A 41 -16.90 3.32 10.16
C GLY A 41 -15.92 3.61 9.02
N LEU A 42 -15.15 2.61 8.58
CA LEU A 42 -14.13 2.81 7.54
C LEU A 42 -14.76 3.16 6.19
N ALA A 43 -15.88 2.54 5.83
CA ALA A 43 -16.57 2.80 4.57
C ALA A 43 -17.02 4.27 4.51
N ASP A 44 -17.74 4.75 5.53
CA ASP A 44 -18.23 6.12 5.59
C ASP A 44 -17.09 7.16 5.60
N ALA A 45 -16.01 6.90 6.36
CA ALA A 45 -14.86 7.79 6.41
C ALA A 45 -14.14 7.89 5.06
N VAL A 46 -14.15 6.79 4.31
CA VAL A 46 -13.52 6.67 3.01
C VAL A 46 -14.38 7.31 1.91
N ASP A 47 -15.71 7.21 2.00
CA ASP A 47 -16.64 7.88 1.09
C ASP A 47 -16.61 9.39 1.30
N ALA A 48 -16.64 9.86 2.55
CA ALA A 48 -16.47 11.27 2.90
C ALA A 48 -15.10 11.81 2.42
N PHE A 49 -14.05 10.98 2.47
CA PHE A 49 -12.74 11.33 1.93
C PHE A 49 -12.77 11.51 0.40
N GLU A 50 -13.43 10.61 -0.33
CA GLU A 50 -13.57 10.75 -1.78
C GLU A 50 -14.42 11.94 -2.18
N GLU A 51 -15.51 12.21 -1.46
CA GLU A 51 -16.33 13.40 -1.68
C GLU A 51 -15.51 14.66 -1.52
N ARG A 52 -14.67 14.75 -0.48
CA ARG A 52 -13.72 15.85 -0.34
C ARG A 52 -12.74 15.93 -1.51
N LEU A 53 -12.19 14.80 -1.97
CA LEU A 53 -11.30 14.81 -3.14
C LEU A 53 -12.00 15.30 -4.40
N ARG A 54 -13.26 14.90 -4.62
CA ARG A 54 -14.07 15.41 -5.75
C ARG A 54 -14.27 16.92 -5.62
N ALA A 55 -14.59 17.42 -4.42
CA ALA A 55 -14.74 18.84 -4.14
C ALA A 55 -13.44 19.65 -4.33
N ASP A 56 -12.28 19.06 -4.02
CA ASP A 56 -10.96 19.67 -4.22
C ASP A 56 -10.53 19.78 -5.70
N GLY A 57 -11.43 19.49 -6.66
CA GLY A 57 -11.21 19.67 -8.09
C GLY A 57 -10.75 18.40 -8.83
N GLY A 58 -11.06 17.21 -8.29
CA GLY A 58 -10.84 15.94 -9.00
C GLY A 58 -12.03 15.59 -9.88
N ALA A 59 -11.86 15.68 -11.21
CA ALA A 59 -12.89 15.23 -12.14
C ALA A 59 -13.07 13.70 -12.13
N ARG A 60 -12.00 12.97 -11.80
CA ARG A 60 -11.98 11.50 -11.73
C ARG A 60 -11.17 11.02 -10.53
N VAL A 61 -11.76 10.11 -9.75
CA VAL A 61 -11.11 9.42 -8.61
C VAL A 61 -11.25 7.92 -8.82
N ARG A 62 -10.17 7.17 -8.63
CA ARG A 62 -10.17 5.71 -8.75
C ARG A 62 -9.22 5.08 -7.76
N ARG A 63 -9.64 3.96 -7.19
CA ARG A 63 -8.81 3.15 -6.31
C ARG A 63 -8.28 1.93 -7.03
N VAL A 64 -7.02 1.61 -6.79
CA VAL A 64 -6.40 0.37 -7.27
C VAL A 64 -5.83 -0.35 -6.06
N ARG A 65 -6.23 -1.61 -5.90
CA ARG A 65 -5.74 -2.49 -4.85
C ARG A 65 -4.58 -3.30 -5.37
N ALA A 66 -3.58 -3.47 -4.51
CA ALA A 66 -2.40 -4.27 -4.76
C ALA A 66 -2.06 -5.07 -3.49
N VAL A 67 -1.49 -6.25 -3.68
CA VAL A 67 -1.01 -7.11 -2.59
C VAL A 67 0.50 -7.16 -2.65
N LEU A 68 1.15 -6.92 -1.51
CA LEU A 68 2.59 -7.02 -1.31
C LEU A 68 2.87 -8.18 -0.36
N VAL A 69 3.60 -9.19 -0.85
CA VAL A 69 3.92 -10.41 -0.09
C VAL A 69 5.32 -10.26 0.52
N HIS A 70 5.51 -10.79 1.73
CA HIS A 70 6.77 -10.72 2.50
C HIS A 70 7.23 -9.31 2.88
N VAL A 71 6.30 -8.35 2.95
CA VAL A 71 6.62 -6.97 3.34
C VAL A 71 5.72 -6.51 4.50
N PRO A 72 6.27 -6.04 5.63
CA PRO A 72 5.49 -5.41 6.68
C PRO A 72 4.95 -4.04 6.23
N ALA A 73 3.70 -3.75 6.60
CA ALA A 73 3.03 -2.52 6.25
C ALA A 73 3.78 -1.26 6.73
N ALA A 74 4.48 -1.32 7.86
CA ALA A 74 5.31 -0.21 8.35
C ALA A 74 6.45 0.18 7.38
N ARG A 75 7.06 -0.80 6.70
CA ARG A 75 8.10 -0.52 5.70
C ARG A 75 7.51 0.06 4.42
N VAL A 76 6.32 -0.41 4.04
CA VAL A 76 5.57 0.13 2.90
C VAL A 76 5.18 1.58 3.18
N LEU A 77 4.66 1.87 4.37
CA LEU A 77 4.24 3.21 4.79
C LEU A 77 5.35 4.23 4.60
N ALA A 78 6.55 3.93 5.08
CA ALA A 78 7.70 4.83 4.99
C ALA A 78 8.02 5.24 3.53
N VAL A 79 7.78 4.33 2.58
CA VAL A 79 7.96 4.59 1.15
C VAL A 79 6.76 5.35 0.59
N THR A 80 5.54 4.92 0.90
CA THR A 80 4.31 5.43 0.28
C THR A 80 3.89 6.80 0.78
N ASP A 81 4.25 7.17 2.02
CA ASP A 81 3.93 8.50 2.58
C ASP A 81 4.56 9.63 1.76
N GLY A 82 5.79 9.40 1.29
CA GLY A 82 6.50 10.31 0.40
C GLY A 82 5.87 10.48 -0.97
N LEU A 83 4.95 9.61 -1.40
CA LEU A 83 4.33 9.64 -2.73
C LEU A 83 3.03 10.45 -2.78
N LYS A 84 2.38 10.65 -1.63
CA LYS A 84 1.07 11.30 -1.54
C LYS A 84 1.13 12.74 -2.09
N GLY A 85 0.25 13.07 -3.02
CA GLY A 85 0.18 14.37 -3.68
C GLY A 85 1.13 14.57 -4.86
N LEU A 86 1.92 13.57 -5.25
CA LEU A 86 2.76 13.62 -6.45
C LEU A 86 2.01 13.12 -7.68
N THR A 87 2.43 13.57 -8.87
CA THR A 87 1.99 12.96 -10.14
C THR A 87 2.54 11.54 -10.25
N LEU A 88 1.94 10.70 -11.10
CA LEU A 88 2.44 9.35 -11.38
C LEU A 88 3.91 9.37 -11.83
N ASP A 89 4.28 10.30 -12.71
CA ASP A 89 5.66 10.47 -13.17
C ASP A 89 6.61 10.79 -12.01
N GLN A 90 6.22 11.74 -11.16
CA GLN A 90 7.02 12.14 -10.00
C GLN A 90 7.12 11.02 -8.97
N ALA A 91 6.05 10.27 -8.72
CA ALA A 91 6.04 9.13 -7.81
C ALA A 91 6.96 8.01 -8.30
N LEU A 92 6.90 7.68 -9.59
CA LEU A 92 7.79 6.69 -10.22
C LEU A 92 9.26 7.15 -10.18
N ALA A 93 9.53 8.44 -10.46
CA ALA A 93 10.87 9.01 -10.35
C ALA A 93 11.39 8.96 -8.90
N GLN A 94 10.55 9.28 -7.92
CA GLN A 94 10.91 9.23 -6.50
C GLN A 94 11.24 7.81 -6.02
N LEU A 95 10.52 6.80 -6.50
CA LEU A 95 10.82 5.39 -6.16
C LEU A 95 12.12 4.88 -6.78
N ARG A 96 12.61 5.53 -7.84
CA ARG A 96 13.90 5.25 -8.47
C ARG A 96 15.07 5.92 -7.74
N TRP A 97 14.82 6.88 -6.84
CA TRP A 97 15.88 7.46 -6.01
C TRP A 97 16.59 6.39 -5.19
N GLY A 98 17.91 6.35 -5.30
CA GLY A 98 18.75 5.38 -4.60
C GLY A 98 18.85 4.01 -5.30
N GLY A 99 18.38 3.86 -6.54
CA GLY A 99 18.60 2.64 -7.33
C GLY A 99 18.00 1.40 -6.68
N ALA A 100 16.78 1.54 -6.13
CA ALA A 100 16.11 0.51 -5.34
C ALA A 100 16.14 -0.85 -6.07
N PRO A 101 16.86 -1.86 -5.55
CA PRO A 101 17.04 -3.13 -6.25
C PRO A 101 15.70 -3.84 -6.44
N VAL A 102 15.63 -4.69 -7.47
CA VAL A 102 14.49 -5.58 -7.70
C VAL A 102 14.32 -6.46 -6.44
N GLY A 103 13.15 -6.38 -5.79
CA GLY A 103 12.88 -7.06 -4.51
C GLY A 103 13.02 -6.18 -3.25
N SER A 104 13.46 -4.93 -3.39
CA SER A 104 13.33 -3.92 -2.32
C SER A 104 11.88 -3.44 -2.19
N VAL A 105 11.51 -2.86 -1.05
CA VAL A 105 10.16 -2.32 -0.82
C VAL A 105 9.80 -1.25 -1.85
N ALA A 106 10.72 -0.34 -2.16
CA ALA A 106 10.51 0.68 -3.19
C ALA A 106 10.37 0.06 -4.59
N GLY A 107 11.16 -0.96 -4.93
CA GLY A 107 11.02 -1.69 -6.19
C GLY A 107 9.67 -2.43 -6.32
N MET A 108 9.21 -3.06 -5.24
CA MET A 108 7.89 -3.71 -5.19
C MET A 108 6.74 -2.71 -5.34
N VAL A 109 6.80 -1.58 -4.62
CA VAL A 109 5.81 -0.49 -4.76
C VAL A 109 5.84 0.08 -6.18
N ALA A 110 7.02 0.27 -6.78
CA ALA A 110 7.14 0.74 -8.16
C ALA A 110 6.51 -0.23 -9.16
N GLY A 111 6.71 -1.54 -8.98
CA GLY A 111 6.04 -2.56 -9.78
C GLY A 111 4.51 -2.47 -9.70
N LYS A 112 3.97 -2.26 -8.49
CA LYS A 112 2.53 -2.10 -8.28
C LYS A 112 1.97 -0.78 -8.82
N LEU A 113 2.74 0.31 -8.79
CA LEU A 113 2.37 1.53 -9.50
C LEU A 113 2.38 1.33 -11.02
N GLY A 114 3.32 0.55 -11.57
CA GLY A 114 3.32 0.18 -12.98
C GLY A 114 2.07 -0.61 -13.39
N GLU A 115 1.65 -1.59 -12.58
CA GLU A 115 0.37 -2.29 -12.78
C GLU A 115 -0.82 -1.32 -12.76
N ALA A 116 -0.83 -0.35 -11.83
CA ALA A 116 -1.87 0.67 -11.77
C ALA A 116 -1.87 1.61 -12.99
N VAL A 117 -0.68 1.97 -13.52
CA VAL A 117 -0.54 2.74 -14.76
C VAL A 117 -1.24 2.04 -15.93
N LEU A 118 -1.10 0.71 -16.05
CA LEU A 118 -1.81 -0.08 -17.05
C LEU A 118 -3.34 0.03 -16.88
N VAL A 119 -3.83 -0.15 -15.65
CA VAL A 119 -5.27 -0.11 -15.32
C VAL A 119 -5.88 1.28 -15.56
N LEU A 120 -5.13 2.34 -15.29
CA LEU A 120 -5.56 3.73 -15.49
C LEU A 120 -5.51 4.11 -16.98
N GLY A 121 -4.43 3.73 -17.67
CA GLY A 121 -4.28 3.97 -19.11
C GLY A 121 -5.35 3.25 -19.94
N ASP A 122 -5.66 2.00 -19.62
CA ASP A 122 -6.75 1.24 -20.27
C ASP A 122 -8.14 1.87 -20.03
N ALA A 123 -8.29 2.65 -18.95
CA ALA A 123 -9.52 3.41 -18.66
C ALA A 123 -9.51 4.84 -19.24
N GLY A 124 -8.53 5.19 -20.08
CA GLY A 124 -8.45 6.49 -20.75
C GLY A 124 -8.19 7.66 -19.80
N TRP A 125 -7.42 7.45 -18.74
CA TRP A 125 -6.97 8.53 -17.84
C TRP A 125 -5.80 9.29 -18.47
N ALA A 126 -5.75 10.61 -18.26
CA ALA A 126 -4.56 11.39 -18.59
C ALA A 126 -3.48 11.12 -17.55
N LEU A 127 -2.53 10.24 -17.87
CA LEU A 127 -1.56 9.72 -16.90
C LEU A 127 -0.63 10.81 -16.34
N ARG A 128 -0.29 11.83 -17.14
CA ARG A 128 0.51 13.00 -16.70
C ARG A 128 -0.16 13.80 -15.59
N ASP A 129 -1.48 13.95 -15.70
CA ASP A 129 -2.32 14.73 -14.77
C ASP A 129 -2.94 13.84 -13.67
N THR A 130 -2.46 12.60 -13.55
CA THR A 130 -2.94 11.66 -12.53
C THR A 130 -2.00 11.69 -11.33
N TYR A 131 -2.57 11.94 -10.16
CA TYR A 131 -1.85 12.06 -8.91
C TYR A 131 -2.17 10.92 -7.96
N VAL A 132 -1.22 10.59 -7.08
CA VAL A 132 -1.42 9.71 -5.94
C VAL A 132 -2.07 10.51 -4.81
N ALA A 133 -3.39 10.48 -4.68
CA ALA A 133 -4.10 11.26 -3.67
C ALA A 133 -3.90 10.70 -2.25
N HIS A 134 -3.94 9.38 -2.10
CA HIS A 134 -3.74 8.70 -0.83
C HIS A 134 -3.24 7.28 -1.04
N VAL A 135 -2.62 6.72 -0.01
CA VAL A 135 -2.34 5.29 0.10
C VAL A 135 -2.89 4.79 1.43
N VAL A 136 -3.71 3.76 1.40
CA VAL A 136 -4.23 3.07 2.58
C VAL A 136 -3.56 1.71 2.64
N LEU A 137 -3.04 1.36 3.82
CA LEU A 137 -2.38 0.09 4.06
C LEU A 137 -3.20 -0.73 5.06
N SER A 138 -3.33 -2.02 4.80
CA SER A 138 -3.81 -2.96 5.80
C SER A 138 -2.92 -4.18 5.85
N SER A 139 -2.58 -4.62 7.06
CA SER A 139 -1.98 -5.94 7.24
C SER A 139 -3.05 -6.98 6.98
N SER A 140 -2.81 -7.94 6.08
CA SER A 140 -3.71 -9.07 5.94
C SER A 140 -3.77 -9.85 7.25
N GLY A 141 -4.98 -10.17 7.68
CA GLY A 141 -5.28 -10.79 8.97
C GLY A 141 -4.70 -12.19 9.13
N ALA A 142 -4.62 -12.62 10.39
CA ALA A 142 -4.05 -13.89 10.87
C ALA A 142 -4.49 -15.16 10.11
N TRP A 143 -5.59 -15.12 9.36
CA TRP A 143 -6.12 -16.25 8.58
C TRP A 143 -5.20 -16.68 7.43
N LEU A 144 -4.59 -15.73 6.70
CA LEU A 144 -3.59 -16.03 5.67
C LEU A 144 -2.26 -16.47 6.29
N GLY A 145 -2.00 -16.02 7.51
CA GLY A 145 -0.81 -16.41 8.25
C GLY A 145 -0.80 -17.89 8.60
N ALA A 146 -1.90 -18.40 9.18
CA ALA A 146 -1.98 -19.78 9.65
C ALA A 146 -1.66 -20.82 8.57
N ALA A 147 -2.00 -20.56 7.30
CA ALA A 147 -1.71 -21.43 6.16
C ALA A 147 -0.22 -21.49 5.76
N HIS A 148 0.59 -20.53 6.21
CA HIS A 148 2.00 -20.37 5.83
C HIS A 148 2.95 -20.32 7.04
N ALA A 149 2.49 -20.74 8.22
CA ALA A 149 3.35 -20.90 9.38
C ALA A 149 4.17 -22.18 9.26
N GLU A 150 5.48 -22.04 9.12
CA GLU A 150 6.41 -23.14 9.31
C GLU A 150 6.92 -23.14 10.76
N THR A 151 6.78 -24.28 11.43
CA THR A 151 7.45 -24.54 12.71
C THR A 151 8.91 -24.89 12.46
N TYR A 152 9.83 -24.19 13.13
CA TYR A 152 11.25 -24.51 13.11
C TYR A 152 11.75 -24.84 14.52
N VAL A 153 12.74 -25.72 14.59
CA VAL A 153 13.40 -26.08 15.84
C VAL A 153 14.49 -25.06 16.15
N LYS A 154 14.41 -24.44 17.32
CA LYS A 154 15.48 -23.65 17.94
C LYS A 154 16.35 -24.56 18.81
N GLY A 155 17.57 -24.11 19.11
CA GLY A 155 18.46 -24.82 20.03
C GLY A 155 17.81 -25.14 21.39
N ARG A 156 18.25 -26.24 22.01
CA ARG A 156 17.76 -26.77 23.30
C ARG A 156 16.30 -27.25 23.29
N GLY A 157 15.83 -27.86 22.20
CA GLY A 157 14.48 -28.44 22.12
C GLY A 157 13.36 -27.39 22.18
N ARG A 158 13.69 -26.12 21.90
CA ARG A 158 12.70 -25.04 21.83
C ARG A 158 12.14 -25.00 20.42
N TYR A 159 10.85 -24.73 20.27
CA TYR A 159 10.24 -24.54 18.96
C TYR A 159 9.97 -23.04 18.73
N GLY A 160 10.23 -22.57 17.52
CA GLY A 160 9.78 -21.27 17.04
C GLY A 160 8.78 -21.46 15.90
N ALA A 161 7.88 -20.51 15.74
CA ALA A 161 7.14 -20.36 14.48
C ALA A 161 7.82 -19.27 13.68
N THR A 162 8.07 -19.50 12.39
CA THR A 162 8.49 -18.42 11.49
C THR A 162 7.33 -17.44 11.45
N PRO A 163 7.54 -16.13 11.70
CA PRO A 163 6.45 -15.19 11.51
C PRO A 163 5.92 -15.36 10.09
N HIS A 164 4.60 -15.47 9.99
CA HIS A 164 3.87 -15.61 8.73
C HIS A 164 4.43 -14.70 7.64
N PRO A 165 4.35 -15.07 6.34
CA PRO A 165 4.64 -14.14 5.28
C PRO A 165 3.82 -12.87 5.52
N LEU A 166 4.53 -11.77 5.77
CA LEU A 166 3.90 -10.49 6.05
C LEU A 166 3.24 -10.03 4.77
N ILE A 167 1.92 -10.11 4.71
CA ILE A 167 1.14 -9.64 3.56
C ILE A 167 0.61 -8.25 3.92
N THR A 168 0.98 -7.28 3.10
CA THR A 168 0.43 -5.93 3.15
C THR A 168 -0.47 -5.73 1.96
N ASN A 169 -1.74 -5.46 2.23
CA ASN A 169 -2.66 -4.93 1.23
C ASN A 169 -2.44 -3.43 1.13
N MET A 170 -2.24 -2.96 -0.10
CA MET A 170 -2.04 -1.56 -0.43
C MET A 170 -3.17 -1.12 -1.34
N GLU A 171 -3.92 -0.11 -0.92
CA GLU A 171 -4.94 0.54 -1.74
C GLU A 171 -4.47 1.95 -2.06
N VAL A 172 -4.24 2.23 -3.34
CA VAL A 172 -3.81 3.53 -3.81
C VAL A 172 -5.01 4.25 -4.42
N VAL A 173 -5.27 5.46 -3.93
CA VAL A 173 -6.30 6.35 -4.45
C VAL A 173 -5.66 7.32 -5.42
N TYR A 174 -6.09 7.25 -6.67
CA TYR A 174 -5.65 8.14 -7.75
C TYR A 174 -6.70 9.20 -8.03
N GLN A 175 -6.23 10.40 -8.37
CA GLN A 175 -7.07 11.52 -8.74
C GLN A 175 -6.49 12.23 -9.96
N GLN A 176 -7.32 12.41 -10.99
CA GLN A 176 -6.95 13.23 -12.14
C GLN A 176 -7.29 14.70 -11.86
N ARG A 177 -6.32 15.59 -12.02
CA ARG A 177 -6.47 17.02 -11.73
C ARG A 177 -5.46 17.87 -12.51
N ALA A 178 -5.85 19.13 -12.79
CA ALA A 178 -4.99 20.08 -13.50
C ALA A 178 -3.94 20.76 -12.63
N ALA A 179 -4.22 20.92 -11.32
CA ALA A 179 -3.33 21.60 -10.38
C ALA A 179 -2.80 20.65 -9.30
N PRO A 180 -1.56 20.86 -8.81
CA PRO A 180 -0.99 20.07 -7.73
C PRO A 180 -1.74 20.25 -6.41
N PHE A 181 -1.54 19.32 -5.47
CA PHE A 181 -2.11 19.43 -4.14
C PHE A 181 -1.53 20.63 -3.38
N ALA A 182 -2.39 21.40 -2.71
CA ALA A 182 -1.97 22.52 -1.87
C ALA A 182 -0.93 22.12 -0.81
N SER A 183 -1.03 20.89 -0.27
CA SER A 183 -0.05 20.35 0.69
C SER A 183 1.36 20.23 0.11
N ARG A 184 1.51 20.01 -1.20
CA ARG A 184 2.80 19.96 -1.88
C ARG A 184 3.32 21.35 -2.22
N VAL A 185 2.43 22.26 -2.61
CA VAL A 185 2.79 23.66 -2.86
C VAL A 185 3.26 24.35 -1.58
N ALA A 186 2.66 24.02 -0.44
CA ALA A 186 3.02 24.58 0.87
C ALA A 186 4.31 23.98 1.48
N ASP A 187 4.84 22.87 0.96
CA ASP A 187 6.05 22.26 1.51
C ASP A 187 7.30 23.02 1.03
N ALA A 188 7.95 23.71 1.96
CA ALA A 188 9.14 24.52 1.71
C ALA A 188 10.34 23.72 1.15
N SER A 189 10.36 22.41 1.31
CA SER A 189 11.43 21.53 0.80
C SER A 189 11.10 20.90 -0.56
N GLU A 190 9.90 21.11 -1.08
CA GLU A 190 9.44 20.45 -2.29
C GLU A 190 10.19 20.92 -3.55
N TRP A 191 10.66 22.17 -3.59
CA TRP A 191 11.46 22.68 -4.71
C TRP A 191 12.77 21.90 -4.91
N ILE A 192 13.44 21.49 -3.82
CA ILE A 192 14.66 20.66 -3.87
C ILE A 192 14.30 19.26 -4.36
N ARG A 193 13.24 18.68 -3.79
CA ARG A 193 12.78 17.33 -4.16
C ARG A 193 12.38 17.28 -5.64
N GLU A 194 11.71 18.32 -6.13
CA GLU A 194 11.35 18.43 -7.54
C GLU A 194 12.60 18.48 -8.43
N ARG A 195 13.58 19.32 -8.06
CA ARG A 195 14.87 19.38 -8.76
C ARG A 195 15.56 18.01 -8.80
N LEU A 196 15.59 17.30 -7.68
CA LEU A 196 16.15 15.95 -7.60
C LEU A 196 15.37 14.92 -8.44
N ARG A 197 14.05 15.05 -8.58
CA ARG A 197 13.24 14.14 -9.40
C ARG A 197 13.51 14.34 -10.88
N ARG A 198 13.68 15.60 -11.31
CA ARG A 198 14.04 15.95 -12.69
C ARG A 198 15.41 15.41 -13.10
N GLN A 199 16.31 15.15 -12.16
CA GLN A 199 17.61 14.54 -12.42
C GLN A 199 17.54 13.01 -12.59
N VAL A 200 16.47 12.37 -12.14
CA VAL A 200 16.29 10.93 -12.30
C VAL A 200 15.85 10.63 -13.72
N LYS A 201 16.67 9.85 -14.43
CA LYS A 201 16.31 9.32 -15.74
C LYS A 201 15.42 8.10 -15.60
N GLY A 202 14.37 8.03 -16.41
CA GLY A 202 13.56 6.83 -16.58
C GLY A 202 12.26 7.14 -17.30
N PRO A 203 11.48 6.11 -17.69
CA PRO A 203 10.30 6.32 -18.50
C PRO A 203 9.23 7.08 -17.73
N SER A 204 8.47 7.91 -18.46
CA SER A 204 7.23 8.51 -18.00
C SER A 204 6.15 7.42 -17.80
N ALA A 205 5.05 7.76 -17.13
CA ALA A 205 3.91 6.88 -16.94
C ALA A 205 3.28 6.49 -18.29
N GLU A 206 3.26 7.41 -19.26
CA GLU A 206 2.77 7.12 -20.62
C GLU A 206 3.68 6.15 -21.37
N GLU A 207 4.99 6.38 -21.32
CA GLU A 207 5.98 5.46 -21.93
C GLU A 207 5.92 4.08 -21.27
N LEU A 208 5.77 4.05 -19.94
CA LEU A 208 5.61 2.82 -19.18
C LEU A 208 4.31 2.11 -19.57
N TYR A 209 3.22 2.84 -19.75
CA TYR A 209 1.95 2.31 -20.20
C TYR A 209 2.08 1.60 -21.54
N VAL A 210 2.65 2.28 -22.55
CA VAL A 210 2.89 1.70 -23.88
C VAL A 210 3.76 0.45 -23.77
N ALA A 211 4.90 0.56 -23.09
CA ALA A 211 5.83 -0.57 -22.94
C ALA A 211 5.22 -1.79 -22.22
N MET A 212 4.32 -1.57 -21.24
CA MET A 212 3.63 -2.64 -20.54
C MET A 212 2.47 -3.23 -21.35
N ARG A 213 1.75 -2.39 -22.10
CA ARG A 213 0.65 -2.83 -22.97
C ARG A 213 1.18 -3.71 -24.10
N ASP A 214 2.31 -3.34 -24.71
CA ASP A 214 2.93 -4.10 -25.80
C ASP A 214 3.44 -5.48 -25.37
N LYS A 215 3.91 -5.59 -24.12
CA LYS A 215 4.39 -6.86 -23.55
C LYS A 215 3.27 -7.78 -23.08
N ARG A 216 2.02 -7.31 -23.05
CA ARG A 216 0.91 -8.11 -22.52
C ARG A 216 0.58 -9.22 -23.50
N PRO A 217 0.63 -10.50 -23.08
CA PRO A 217 0.16 -11.59 -23.92
C PRO A 217 -1.36 -11.42 -24.11
N VAL A 218 -1.77 -10.91 -25.27
CA VAL A 218 -3.17 -10.95 -25.68
C VAL A 218 -3.44 -12.38 -26.11
N LYS A 219 -4.29 -13.09 -25.35
CA LYS A 219 -4.78 -14.41 -25.78
C LYS A 219 -5.47 -14.20 -27.13
N SER A 220 -4.99 -14.87 -28.17
CA SER A 220 -5.62 -14.79 -29.49
C SER A 220 -7.08 -15.23 -29.34
N VAL A 221 -8.00 -14.32 -29.69
CA VAL A 221 -9.40 -14.68 -29.87
C VAL A 221 -9.48 -15.32 -31.24
N TYR A 222 -9.49 -16.64 -31.29
CA TYR A 222 -9.86 -17.35 -32.51
C TYR A 222 -11.36 -17.15 -32.68
N CYS A 223 -11.75 -16.24 -33.58
CA CYS A 223 -13.11 -16.16 -34.10
C CYS A 223 -13.32 -17.23 -35.18
#